data_AF-A0A1H0R074-F1
#
_entry.id   AF-A0A1H0R074-F1
#
_cell.length_a   1.000
_cell.length_b   1.000
_cell.length_c   1.000
_cell.angle_alpha   90.00
_cell.angle_beta   90.00
_cell.angle_gamma   90.00
#
_symmetry.space_group_name_H-M   'P 1'
#
loop_
_entity.id
_entity.type
_entity.pdbx_description
1 polymer ?
#
loop_
_entity_poly.entity_id
_entity_poly.type
_entity_poly.pdbx_seq_one_letter_code
_entity_poly.pdbx_strand_id
1 'polypeptide(L)'
;MAGIEIPKQKAIKLLNDCIFDLDNSFDEKVWKSKTEHEVKAIFGVLDMRHLEISQLRFGSIVGVSSIDQINRSKETAKKLVQSYISFIEEHIPDPVQAAIAQPTWETKYNKLQTQYAQIQNSNSQLAEKVKANNLTIAQLQTDLAEKDAEIQRLKDSVFQLDELTIKKLFGIFTHLPIGTGVAVIAFLLTLIGFIFFAGVWAHTHGLASLS
;
A
#
# COMPACT_ATOMS: atom_id res chain seq x y z
N MET A 1 -20.71 21.27 9.54
CA MET A 1 -21.72 20.22 9.30
C MET A 1 -23.07 20.93 9.26
N ALA A 2 -23.82 20.82 8.17
CA ALA A 2 -25.17 21.38 8.13
C ALA A 2 -26.05 20.51 9.04
N GLY A 3 -26.28 20.98 10.26
CA GLY A 3 -27.12 20.32 11.25
C GLY A 3 -28.46 21.04 11.39
N ILE A 4 -29.43 20.34 11.96
CA ILE A 4 -30.66 20.95 12.47
C ILE A 4 -30.60 21.02 13.99
N GLU A 5 -31.18 22.06 14.60
CA GLU A 5 -31.17 22.27 16.05
C GLU A 5 -32.28 21.51 16.78
N ILE A 6 -33.27 21.01 16.04
CA ILE A 6 -34.42 20.28 16.58
C ILE A 6 -34.55 18.88 15.95
N PRO A 7 -35.31 17.95 16.57
CA PRO A 7 -35.50 16.61 16.02
C PRO A 7 -36.10 16.63 14.60
N LYS A 8 -35.59 15.76 13.71
CA LYS A 8 -35.99 15.61 12.30
C LYS A 8 -37.50 15.65 12.09
N GLN A 9 -38.24 14.81 12.80
CA GLN A 9 -39.70 14.72 12.68
C GLN A 9 -40.42 16.01 13.11
N LYS A 10 -39.89 16.70 14.11
CA LYS A 10 -40.43 18.00 14.54
C LYS A 10 -40.17 19.08 13.48
N ALA A 11 -38.97 19.10 12.89
CA ALA A 11 -38.65 20.04 11.81
C ALA A 11 -39.54 19.83 10.57
N ILE A 12 -39.69 18.59 10.13
CA ILE A 12 -40.57 18.24 9.00
C ILE A 12 -42.01 18.66 9.30
N LYS A 13 -42.50 18.42 10.52
CA LYS A 13 -43.84 18.85 10.92
C LYS A 13 -44.02 20.37 10.82
N LEU A 14 -43.11 21.16 11.38
CA LEU A 14 -43.21 22.63 11.36
C LEU A 14 -43.21 23.18 9.93
N LEU A 15 -42.39 22.61 9.03
CA LEU A 15 -42.38 23.00 7.62
C LEU A 15 -43.66 22.59 6.89
N ASN A 16 -44.21 21.41 7.18
CA ASN A 16 -45.52 20.99 6.66
C ASN A 16 -46.65 21.89 7.16
N ASP A 17 -46.62 22.32 8.42
CA ASP A 17 -47.58 23.28 8.99
C ASP A 17 -47.48 24.64 8.24
N CYS A 18 -46.27 25.08 7.88
CA CYS A 18 -46.08 26.29 7.07
C CYS A 18 -46.67 26.14 5.65
N ILE A 19 -46.54 24.97 5.02
CA ILE A 19 -47.18 24.68 3.73
C ILE A 19 -48.70 24.68 3.87
N PHE A 20 -49.24 24.07 4.93
CA PHE A 20 -50.67 24.06 5.19
C PHE A 20 -51.24 25.47 5.36
N ASP A 21 -50.52 26.35 6.05
CA ASP A 21 -50.94 27.75 6.26
C ASP A 21 -50.98 28.56 4.95
N LEU A 22 -50.13 28.26 3.96
CA LEU A 22 -50.19 28.91 2.63
C LEU A 22 -51.54 28.68 1.94
N ASP A 23 -52.11 27.49 2.12
CA ASP A 23 -53.34 27.06 1.45
C ASP A 23 -54.61 27.46 2.24
N ASN A 24 -54.54 27.54 3.58
CA ASN A 24 -55.73 27.61 4.43
C ASN A 24 -55.88 28.91 5.26
N SER A 25 -54.79 29.60 5.59
CA SER A 25 -54.78 30.70 6.57
C SER A 25 -53.81 31.82 6.16
N PHE A 26 -53.77 32.11 4.86
CA PHE A 26 -52.74 32.97 4.29
C PHE A 26 -52.96 34.46 4.56
N ASP A 27 -52.13 34.99 5.45
CA ASP A 27 -51.76 36.41 5.53
C ASP A 27 -50.26 36.52 5.27
N GLU A 28 -49.84 37.34 4.30
CA GLU A 28 -48.44 37.45 3.89
C GLU A 28 -47.50 37.78 5.06
N LYS A 29 -47.86 38.75 5.90
CA LYS A 29 -46.98 39.24 6.96
C LYS A 29 -46.89 38.21 8.07
N VAL A 30 -48.02 37.65 8.47
CA VAL A 30 -48.09 36.64 9.53
C VAL A 30 -47.36 35.38 9.09
N TRP A 31 -47.63 34.90 7.88
CA TRP A 31 -47.02 33.69 7.34
C TRP A 31 -45.50 33.83 7.22
N LYS A 32 -44.99 34.95 6.67
CA LYS A 32 -43.55 35.20 6.56
C LYS A 32 -42.88 35.23 7.93
N SER A 33 -43.43 36.00 8.87
CA SER A 33 -42.84 36.13 10.20
C SER A 33 -42.81 34.80 10.94
N LYS A 34 -43.88 34.01 10.85
CA LYS A 34 -43.95 32.67 11.45
C LYS A 34 -42.93 31.74 10.79
N THR A 35 -42.96 31.64 9.46
CA THR A 35 -42.08 30.72 8.71
C THR A 35 -40.60 31.06 8.89
N GLU A 36 -40.25 32.35 8.92
CA GLU A 36 -38.87 32.78 9.22
C GLU A 36 -38.43 32.32 10.62
N HIS A 37 -39.30 32.46 11.61
CA HIS A 37 -39.02 31.99 12.97
C HIS A 37 -38.83 30.47 13.03
N GLU A 38 -39.69 29.70 12.38
CA GLU A 38 -39.59 28.24 12.33
C GLU A 38 -38.32 27.79 11.60
N VAL A 39 -37.98 28.41 10.46
CA VAL A 39 -36.76 28.09 9.70
C VAL A 39 -35.51 28.41 10.53
N LYS A 40 -35.49 29.53 11.29
CA LYS A 40 -34.41 29.84 12.24
C LYS A 40 -34.33 28.80 13.36
N ALA A 41 -35.46 28.35 13.90
CA ALA A 41 -35.48 27.33 14.94
C ALA A 41 -35.00 25.96 14.43
N ILE A 42 -35.18 25.68 13.14
CA ILE A 42 -34.75 24.42 12.53
C ILE A 42 -33.26 24.44 12.21
N PHE A 43 -32.77 25.45 11.50
CA PHE A 43 -31.40 25.47 10.95
C PHE A 43 -30.42 26.35 11.72
N GLY A 44 -30.91 27.11 12.70
CA GLY A 44 -30.12 28.04 13.49
C GLY A 44 -30.14 29.47 12.95
N VAL A 45 -29.79 30.41 13.82
CA VAL A 45 -29.86 31.87 13.54
C VAL A 45 -28.88 32.31 12.44
N LEU A 46 -27.77 31.60 12.27
CA LEU A 46 -26.73 31.93 11.29
C LEU A 46 -26.99 31.35 9.90
N ASP A 47 -28.00 30.49 9.73
CA ASP A 47 -28.31 29.86 8.45
C ASP A 47 -29.09 30.79 7.54
N MET A 48 -28.71 30.93 6.27
CA MET A 48 -29.31 31.92 5.36
C MET A 48 -30.71 31.56 4.85
N ARG A 49 -31.21 30.33 5.06
CA ARG A 49 -32.52 29.90 4.54
C ARG A 49 -33.69 30.75 5.05
N HIS A 50 -33.60 31.29 6.26
CA HIS A 50 -34.63 32.19 6.77
C HIS A 50 -34.69 33.52 5.98
N LEU A 51 -33.58 33.96 5.39
CA LEU A 51 -33.53 35.14 4.54
C LEU A 51 -34.24 34.89 3.20
N GLU A 52 -34.16 33.68 2.65
CA GLU A 52 -34.86 33.31 1.41
C GLU A 52 -36.38 33.45 1.58
N ILE A 53 -36.92 33.05 2.74
CA ILE A 53 -38.33 33.27 3.11
C ILE A 53 -38.67 34.77 3.15
N SER A 54 -37.81 35.59 3.78
CA SER A 54 -38.03 37.04 3.91
C SER A 54 -38.08 37.76 2.56
N GLN A 55 -37.37 37.23 1.55
CA GLN A 55 -37.26 37.83 0.22
C GLN A 55 -38.43 37.48 -0.72
N LEU A 56 -39.28 36.52 -0.35
CA LEU A 56 -40.48 36.18 -1.13
C LEU A 56 -41.38 37.41 -1.29
N ARG A 57 -42.00 37.58 -2.45
CA ARG A 57 -42.91 38.71 -2.73
C ARG A 57 -44.26 38.18 -3.17
N PHE A 58 -45.33 38.58 -2.49
CA PHE A 58 -46.71 38.17 -2.83
C PHE A 58 -47.51 39.28 -3.52
N GLY A 59 -46.99 40.51 -3.56
CA GLY A 59 -47.63 41.65 -4.24
C GLY A 59 -47.48 41.62 -5.77
N SER A 60 -48.47 42.20 -6.47
CA SER A 60 -48.46 42.40 -7.93
C SER A 60 -47.60 43.59 -8.34
N ILE A 61 -46.80 43.39 -9.40
CA ILE A 61 -46.20 44.46 -10.18
C ILE A 61 -47.16 44.73 -11.34
N VAL A 62 -47.44 46.01 -11.61
CA VAL A 62 -48.42 46.54 -12.58
C VAL A 62 -48.60 45.63 -13.81
N GLY A 63 -49.83 45.15 -14.05
CA GLY A 63 -50.21 44.44 -15.28
C GLY A 63 -50.65 42.97 -15.13
N VAL A 64 -50.50 42.35 -13.95
CA VAL A 64 -51.02 40.99 -13.65
C VAL A 64 -52.17 41.08 -12.66
N SER A 65 -53.20 40.24 -12.81
CA SER A 65 -54.27 40.14 -11.81
C SER A 65 -53.66 39.84 -10.44
N SER A 66 -54.07 40.60 -9.42
CA SER A 66 -53.50 40.50 -8.06
C SER A 66 -53.57 39.06 -7.52
N ILE A 67 -54.62 38.32 -7.91
CA ILE A 67 -54.89 36.95 -7.49
C ILE A 67 -53.93 35.95 -8.13
N ASP A 68 -53.68 36.06 -9.44
CA ASP A 68 -52.77 35.15 -10.15
C ASP A 68 -51.33 35.29 -9.64
N GLN A 69 -50.92 36.52 -9.32
CA GLN A 69 -49.60 36.77 -8.74
C GLN A 69 -49.48 36.13 -7.36
N ILE A 70 -50.48 36.32 -6.48
CA ILE A 70 -50.48 35.73 -5.14
C ILE A 70 -50.38 34.20 -5.24
N ASN A 71 -51.16 33.58 -6.13
CA ASN A 71 -51.14 32.13 -6.32
C ASN A 71 -49.77 31.64 -6.81
N ARG A 72 -49.14 32.33 -7.76
CA ARG A 72 -47.77 31.99 -8.21
C ARG A 72 -46.77 32.12 -7.08
N SER A 73 -46.85 33.17 -6.29
CA SER A 73 -45.94 33.37 -5.15
C SER A 73 -46.14 32.34 -4.05
N LYS A 74 -47.39 31.91 -3.79
CA LYS A 74 -47.68 30.78 -2.90
C LYS A 74 -47.06 29.48 -3.40
N GLU A 75 -47.17 29.19 -4.70
CA GLU A 75 -46.53 28.02 -5.30
C GLU A 75 -44.99 28.07 -5.18
N THR A 76 -44.39 29.24 -5.39
CA THR A 76 -42.94 29.42 -5.17
C THR A 76 -42.57 29.19 -3.70
N ALA A 77 -43.33 29.76 -2.77
CA ALA A 77 -43.11 29.58 -1.34
C ALA A 77 -43.23 28.10 -0.94
N LYS A 78 -44.24 27.39 -1.47
CA LYS A 78 -44.46 25.96 -1.24
C LYS A 78 -43.28 25.12 -1.71
N LYS A 79 -42.80 25.37 -2.94
CA LYS A 79 -41.61 24.69 -3.47
C LYS A 79 -40.36 24.95 -2.64
N LEU A 80 -40.19 26.17 -2.15
CA LEU A 80 -39.06 26.52 -1.29
C LEU A 80 -39.12 25.77 0.05
N VAL A 81 -40.27 25.77 0.72
CA VAL A 81 -40.42 25.04 1.99
C VAL A 81 -40.28 23.53 1.77
N GLN A 82 -40.80 22.99 0.66
CA GLN A 82 -40.61 21.59 0.28
C GLN A 82 -39.15 21.23 0.06
N SER A 83 -38.34 22.10 -0.54
CA SER A 83 -36.91 21.83 -0.72
C SER A 83 -36.18 21.70 0.62
N TYR A 84 -36.60 22.46 1.65
CA TYR A 84 -36.07 22.32 3.00
C TYR A 84 -36.45 20.99 3.65
N ILE A 85 -37.69 20.53 3.44
CA ILE A 85 -38.13 19.20 3.89
C ILE A 85 -37.27 18.12 3.22
N SER A 86 -37.13 18.16 1.89
CA SER A 86 -36.31 17.19 1.16
C SER A 86 -34.85 17.19 1.61
N PHE A 87 -34.27 18.36 1.87
CA PHE A 87 -32.93 18.47 2.45
C PHE A 87 -32.83 17.75 3.79
N ILE A 88 -33.80 17.96 4.69
CA ILE A 88 -33.84 17.30 6.01
C ILE A 88 -33.99 15.78 5.86
N GLU A 89 -34.85 15.32 4.95
CA GLU A 89 -35.08 13.90 4.72
C GLU A 89 -33.84 13.18 4.23
N GLU A 90 -33.12 13.79 3.29
CA GLU A 90 -31.95 13.21 2.62
C GLU A 90 -30.67 13.33 3.45
N HIS A 91 -30.44 14.46 4.12
CA HIS A 91 -29.15 14.76 4.73
C HIS A 91 -29.13 14.59 6.26
N ILE A 92 -30.30 14.52 6.91
CA ILE A 92 -30.38 14.28 8.35
C ILE A 92 -30.77 12.81 8.58
N PRO A 93 -29.83 11.96 9.04
CA PRO A 93 -30.13 10.55 9.28
C PRO A 93 -31.12 10.41 10.42
N ASP A 94 -32.07 9.48 10.28
CA ASP A 94 -32.93 9.11 11.39
C ASP A 94 -32.09 8.46 12.50
N PRO A 95 -32.38 8.76 13.79
CA PRO A 95 -31.61 8.22 14.90
C PRO A 95 -31.58 6.67 14.91
N VAL A 96 -32.61 6.03 14.36
CA VAL A 96 -32.70 4.57 14.19
C VAL A 96 -31.71 4.05 13.14
N GLN A 97 -31.49 4.77 12.03
CA GLN A 97 -30.53 4.37 10.99
C GLN A 97 -29.08 4.70 11.37
N ALA A 98 -28.86 5.80 12.12
CA ALA A 98 -27.54 6.16 12.63
C ALA A 98 -26.96 5.10 13.58
N ALA A 99 -27.81 4.41 14.34
CA ALA A 99 -27.41 3.29 15.20
C ALA A 99 -27.02 2.01 14.44
N ILE A 100 -27.57 1.80 13.23
CA ILE A 100 -27.30 0.62 12.40
C ILE A 100 -26.04 0.80 11.54
N ALA A 101 -25.67 2.04 11.20
CA ALA A 101 -24.58 2.35 10.27
C ALA A 101 -23.18 2.46 10.91
N GLN A 102 -23.07 2.56 12.24
CA GLN A 102 -21.78 2.70 12.92
C GLN A 102 -21.43 1.38 13.64
N PRO A 103 -20.31 0.70 13.30
CA PRO A 103 -19.83 -0.40 14.13
C PRO A 103 -19.59 0.14 15.54
N THR A 104 -20.22 -0.51 16.53
CA THR A 104 -20.15 -0.11 17.94
C THR A 104 -18.69 0.04 18.37
N TRP A 105 -18.43 0.92 19.34
CA TRP A 105 -17.09 1.08 19.92
C TRP A 105 -16.48 -0.25 20.37
N GLU A 106 -17.32 -1.16 20.86
CA GLU A 106 -16.98 -2.53 21.21
C GLU A 106 -16.46 -3.34 20.01
N THR A 107 -17.12 -3.24 18.84
CA THR A 107 -16.65 -3.89 17.62
C THR A 107 -15.29 -3.36 17.17
N LYS A 108 -15.10 -2.03 17.22
CA LYS A 108 -13.81 -1.40 16.87
C LYS A 108 -12.71 -1.81 17.85
N TYR A 109 -13.03 -1.86 19.15
CA TYR A 109 -12.11 -2.28 20.21
C TYR A 109 -11.68 -3.74 20.03
N ASN A 110 -12.64 -4.66 19.83
CA ASN A 110 -12.36 -6.08 19.63
C ASN A 110 -11.50 -6.33 18.39
N LYS A 111 -11.76 -5.59 17.30
CA LYS A 111 -10.94 -5.64 16.08
C LYS A 111 -9.50 -5.18 16.36
N LEU A 112 -9.34 -4.07 17.07
CA LEU A 112 -8.02 -3.54 17.40
C LEU A 112 -7.24 -4.49 18.32
N GLN A 113 -7.91 -5.08 19.31
CA GLN A 113 -7.32 -6.08 20.21
C GLN A 113 -6.86 -7.32 19.44
N THR A 114 -7.65 -7.78 18.48
CA THR A 114 -7.29 -8.91 17.60
C THR A 114 -6.07 -8.58 16.75
N GLN A 115 -6.02 -7.40 16.13
CA GLN A 115 -4.88 -6.95 15.34
C GLN A 115 -3.61 -6.83 16.18
N TYR A 116 -3.73 -6.30 17.40
CA TYR A 116 -2.60 -6.20 18.32
C TYR A 116 -2.03 -7.58 18.66
N ALA A 117 -2.89 -8.55 18.99
CA ALA A 117 -2.47 -9.93 19.28
C ALA A 117 -1.76 -10.59 18.07
N GLN A 118 -2.25 -10.35 16.85
CA GLN A 118 -1.62 -10.86 15.62
C GLN A 118 -0.23 -10.27 15.40
N ILE A 119 -0.06 -8.96 15.61
CA ILE A 119 1.23 -8.28 15.48
C ILE A 119 2.21 -8.81 16.53
N GLN A 120 1.76 -8.96 17.79
CA GLN A 120 2.60 -9.47 18.86
C GLN A 120 3.09 -10.89 18.57
N ASN A 121 2.22 -11.77 18.09
CA ASN A 121 2.60 -13.11 17.68
C ASN A 121 3.60 -13.09 16.50
N SER A 122 3.31 -12.30 15.46
CA SER A 122 4.21 -12.17 14.30
C SER A 122 5.60 -11.68 14.68
N ASN A 123 5.69 -10.71 15.60
CA ASN A 123 6.96 -10.20 16.10
C ASN A 123 7.72 -11.26 16.92
N SER A 124 7.03 -12.06 17.73
CA SER A 124 7.67 -13.15 18.47
C SER A 124 8.26 -14.22 17.54
N GLN A 125 7.54 -14.57 16.47
CA GLN A 125 8.03 -15.51 15.46
C GLN A 125 9.24 -14.94 14.69
N LEU A 126 9.21 -13.64 14.38
CA LEU A 126 10.33 -12.98 13.71
C LEU A 126 11.57 -12.94 14.61
N ALA A 127 11.41 -12.67 15.91
CA ALA A 127 12.50 -12.68 16.87
C ALA A 127 13.18 -14.06 16.95
N GLU A 128 12.40 -15.14 16.99
CA GLU A 128 12.94 -16.51 16.97
C GLU A 128 13.67 -16.83 15.65
N LYS A 129 13.13 -16.41 14.50
CA LYS A 129 13.81 -16.56 13.21
C LYS A 129 15.14 -15.80 13.14
N VAL A 130 15.18 -14.57 13.65
CA VAL A 130 16.41 -13.77 13.72
C VAL A 130 17.44 -14.46 14.61
N LYS A 131 17.02 -14.97 15.77
CA LYS A 131 17.90 -15.72 16.67
C LYS A 131 18.46 -16.97 16.00
N ALA A 132 17.63 -17.76 15.31
CA ALA A 132 18.06 -18.93 14.56
C ALA A 132 19.07 -18.57 13.45
N ASN A 133 18.79 -17.52 12.68
CA ASN A 133 19.70 -17.06 11.63
C ASN A 133 21.04 -16.59 12.19
N ASN A 134 21.06 -15.90 13.33
CA ASN A 134 22.29 -15.47 13.97
C ASN A 134 23.15 -16.66 14.42
N LEU A 135 22.53 -17.75 14.90
CA LEU A 135 23.25 -18.98 15.23
C LEU A 135 23.86 -19.61 13.96
N THR A 136 23.11 -19.66 12.86
CA THR A 136 23.62 -20.17 11.58
C THR A 136 24.78 -19.32 11.05
N ILE A 137 24.69 -17.98 11.15
CA ILE A 137 25.78 -17.07 10.75
C ILE A 137 27.03 -17.35 11.57
N ALA A 138 26.90 -17.50 12.89
CA ALA A 138 28.04 -17.80 13.76
C ALA A 138 28.69 -19.15 13.43
N GLN A 139 27.89 -20.17 13.08
CA GLN A 139 28.39 -21.46 12.61
C GLN A 139 29.16 -21.31 11.28
N LEU A 140 28.56 -20.65 10.29
CA LEU A 140 29.21 -20.42 8.99
C LEU A 140 30.51 -19.62 9.11
N GLN A 141 30.58 -18.65 10.03
CA GLN A 141 31.81 -17.92 10.31
C GLN A 141 32.90 -18.82 10.89
N THR A 142 32.53 -19.78 11.73
CA THR A 142 33.46 -20.76 12.28
C THR A 142 33.98 -21.69 11.19
N ASP A 143 33.08 -22.24 10.37
CA ASP A 143 33.45 -23.13 9.25
C ASP A 143 34.36 -22.42 8.24
N LEU A 144 34.09 -21.14 7.95
CA LEU A 144 34.90 -20.35 7.04
C LEU A 144 36.31 -20.12 7.61
N ALA A 145 36.43 -19.82 8.91
CA ALA A 145 37.73 -19.69 9.57
C ALA A 145 38.52 -21.01 9.55
N GLU A 146 37.86 -22.15 9.74
CA GLU A 146 38.49 -23.48 9.62
C GLU A 146 38.99 -23.74 8.20
N LYS A 147 38.18 -23.41 7.19
CA LYS A 147 38.54 -23.58 5.78
C LYS A 147 39.68 -22.66 5.36
N ASP A 148 39.70 -21.41 5.82
CA ASP A 148 40.81 -20.50 5.59
C ASP A 148 42.10 -21.03 6.20
N ALA A 149 42.05 -21.57 7.43
CA ALA A 149 43.21 -22.20 8.06
C ALA A 149 43.69 -23.45 7.28
N GLU A 150 42.77 -24.27 6.76
CA GLU A 150 43.08 -25.42 5.91
C GLU A 150 43.76 -24.97 4.60
N ILE A 151 43.23 -23.95 3.94
CA ILE A 151 43.81 -23.36 2.73
C ILE A 151 45.23 -22.85 3.00
N GLN A 152 45.46 -22.16 4.12
CA GLN A 152 46.81 -21.69 4.46
C GLN A 152 47.79 -22.85 4.66
N ARG A 153 47.38 -23.89 5.40
CA ARG A 153 48.21 -25.10 5.56
C ARG A 153 48.53 -25.78 4.23
N LEU A 154 47.55 -25.87 3.33
CA LEU A 154 47.75 -26.43 1.99
C LEU A 154 48.69 -25.57 1.16
N LYS A 155 48.53 -24.24 1.18
CA LYS A 155 49.45 -23.30 0.52
C LYS A 155 50.88 -23.47 1.01
N ASP A 156 51.09 -23.47 2.32
CA ASP A 156 52.41 -23.65 2.93
C ASP A 156 53.04 -24.98 2.51
N SER A 157 52.25 -26.05 2.49
CA SER A 157 52.70 -27.38 2.06
C SER A 157 53.08 -27.42 0.58
N VAL A 158 52.29 -26.79 -0.29
CA VAL A 158 52.57 -26.70 -1.74
C VAL A 158 53.83 -25.87 -2.00
N PHE A 159 53.99 -24.72 -1.35
CA PHE A 159 55.21 -23.91 -1.50
C PHE A 159 56.47 -24.64 -1.03
N GLN A 160 56.39 -25.41 0.06
CA GLN A 160 57.49 -26.25 0.50
C GLN A 160 57.82 -27.36 -0.50
N LEU A 161 56.79 -27.99 -1.09
CA LEU A 161 56.96 -29.02 -2.12
C LEU A 161 57.63 -28.45 -3.38
N ASP A 162 57.20 -27.28 -3.86
CA ASP A 162 57.79 -26.64 -5.04
C ASP A 162 59.24 -26.23 -4.79
N GLU A 163 59.55 -25.64 -3.63
CA GLU A 163 60.92 -25.24 -3.29
C GLU A 163 61.84 -26.46 -3.13
N LEU A 164 61.40 -27.51 -2.43
CA LEU A 164 62.16 -28.74 -2.28
C LEU A 164 62.33 -29.50 -3.59
N THR A 165 61.30 -29.51 -4.45
CA THR A 165 61.31 -30.27 -5.71
C THR A 165 62.16 -29.59 -6.77
N ILE A 166 61.98 -28.27 -6.97
CA ILE A 166 62.81 -27.49 -7.91
C ILE A 166 64.27 -27.49 -7.46
N LYS A 167 64.55 -27.29 -6.17
CA LYS A 167 65.92 -27.28 -5.66
C LYS A 167 66.59 -28.66 -5.76
N LYS A 168 65.85 -29.75 -5.51
CA LYS A 168 66.37 -31.12 -5.72
C LYS A 168 66.57 -31.43 -7.20
N LEU A 169 65.64 -31.07 -8.09
CA LEU A 169 65.79 -31.24 -9.53
C LEU A 169 67.02 -30.47 -10.05
N PHE A 170 67.17 -29.19 -9.70
CA PHE A 170 68.35 -28.40 -10.07
C PHE A 170 69.65 -28.93 -9.44
N GLY A 171 69.60 -29.39 -8.19
CA GLY A 171 70.76 -30.03 -7.54
C GLY A 171 71.21 -31.31 -8.25
N ILE A 172 70.26 -32.12 -8.74
CA ILE A 172 70.57 -33.31 -9.54
C ILE A 172 71.11 -32.92 -10.92
N PHE A 173 70.52 -31.92 -11.58
CA PHE A 173 70.97 -31.44 -12.89
C PHE A 173 72.39 -30.84 -12.88
N THR A 174 72.79 -30.18 -11.79
CA THR A 174 74.13 -29.56 -11.66
C THR A 174 75.26 -30.55 -11.34
N HIS A 175 74.93 -31.79 -10.97
CA HIS A 175 75.91 -32.85 -10.65
C HIS A 175 76.02 -33.95 -11.71
N LEU A 176 75.27 -33.86 -12.80
CA LEU A 176 75.37 -34.81 -13.90
C LEU A 176 76.50 -34.44 -14.88
N PRO A 177 77.35 -35.39 -15.32
CA PRO A 177 78.34 -35.13 -16.36
C PRO A 177 77.64 -34.64 -17.64
N ILE A 178 78.19 -33.60 -18.28
CA ILE A 178 77.56 -32.83 -19.37
C ILE A 178 77.00 -33.74 -20.49
N GLY A 179 77.66 -34.86 -20.79
CA GLY A 179 77.19 -35.84 -21.77
C GLY A 179 75.86 -36.55 -21.41
N THR A 180 75.60 -36.78 -20.12
CA THR A 180 74.32 -37.38 -19.67
C THR A 180 73.17 -36.39 -19.61
N GLY A 181 73.44 -35.11 -19.28
CA GLY A 181 72.41 -34.07 -19.27
C GLY A 181 71.81 -33.83 -20.65
N VAL A 182 72.65 -33.80 -21.69
CA VAL A 182 72.21 -33.67 -23.09
C VAL A 182 71.40 -34.89 -23.53
N ALA A 183 71.77 -36.10 -23.11
CA ALA A 183 71.03 -37.32 -23.43
C ALA A 183 69.62 -37.35 -22.81
N VAL A 184 69.47 -36.87 -21.57
CA VAL A 184 68.16 -36.80 -20.89
C VAL A 184 67.25 -35.76 -21.56
N ILE A 185 67.78 -34.59 -21.93
CA ILE A 185 67.01 -33.57 -22.66
C ILE A 185 66.63 -34.06 -24.05
N ALA A 186 67.54 -34.73 -24.77
CA ALA A 186 67.25 -35.33 -26.06
C ALA A 186 66.19 -36.43 -25.97
N PHE A 187 66.20 -37.23 -24.91
CA PHE A 187 65.18 -38.24 -24.63
C PHE A 187 63.80 -37.62 -24.36
N LEU A 188 63.74 -36.55 -23.55
CA LEU A 188 62.49 -35.82 -23.29
C LEU A 188 61.90 -35.20 -24.57
N LEU A 189 62.76 -34.58 -25.41
CA LEU A 189 62.31 -33.99 -26.67
C LEU A 189 61.85 -35.05 -27.68
N THR A 190 62.50 -36.21 -27.74
CA THR A 190 62.05 -37.33 -28.58
C THR A 190 60.74 -37.93 -28.08
N LEU A 191 60.53 -38.00 -26.76
CA LEU A 191 59.28 -38.48 -26.19
C LEU A 191 58.11 -37.54 -26.52
N ILE A 192 58.32 -36.22 -26.38
CA ILE A 192 57.34 -35.20 -26.74
C ILE A 192 57.04 -35.25 -28.26
N GLY A 193 58.07 -35.34 -29.09
CA GLY A 193 57.93 -35.50 -30.54
C GLY A 193 57.17 -36.76 -30.93
N PHE A 194 57.40 -37.87 -30.24
CA PHE A 194 56.69 -39.14 -30.47
C PHE A 194 55.21 -39.05 -30.10
N ILE A 195 54.88 -38.40 -28.97
CA ILE A 195 53.48 -38.15 -28.59
C ILE A 195 52.77 -37.29 -29.64
N PHE A 196 53.43 -36.24 -30.12
CA PHE A 196 52.88 -35.37 -31.17
C PHE A 196 52.67 -36.14 -32.49
N PHE A 197 53.64 -36.95 -32.88
CA PHE A 197 53.56 -37.80 -34.07
C PHE A 197 52.43 -38.84 -33.96
N ALA A 198 52.30 -39.51 -32.82
CA ALA A 198 51.23 -40.48 -32.57
C ALA A 198 49.84 -39.83 -32.63
N GLY A 199 49.70 -38.61 -32.09
CA GLY A 199 48.46 -37.83 -32.18
C GLY A 199 48.08 -37.47 -33.63
N VAL A 200 49.05 -37.01 -34.42
CA VAL A 200 48.84 -36.69 -35.85
C VAL A 200 48.50 -37.94 -36.66
N TRP A 201 49.22 -39.05 -36.44
CA TRP A 201 48.99 -40.31 -37.14
C TRP A 201 47.61 -40.91 -36.85
N ALA A 202 47.18 -40.88 -35.58
CA ALA A 202 45.83 -41.30 -35.18
C ALA A 202 44.73 -40.44 -35.83
N HIS A 203 44.96 -39.12 -35.95
CA HIS A 203 44.01 -38.22 -36.62
C HIS A 203 43.92 -38.48 -38.15
N THR A 204 45.04 -38.79 -38.82
CA THR A 204 45.03 -39.05 -40.27
C THR A 204 44.48 -40.42 -40.65
N HIS A 205 44.65 -41.44 -39.81
CA HIS A 205 44.15 -42.79 -40.10
C HIS A 205 42.78 -43.10 -39.47
N GLY A 206 42.32 -42.33 -38.48
CA GLY A 206 40.96 -42.43 -37.92
C GLY A 206 39.85 -41.96 -38.88
N LEU A 207 40.19 -41.22 -39.94
CA LEU A 207 39.24 -40.76 -40.96
C LEU A 207 39.06 -41.76 -42.13
N ALA A 208 39.85 -42.83 -42.20
CA ALA A 208 39.76 -43.85 -43.27
C ALA A 208 38.83 -45.03 -42.95
N SER A 209 38.23 -45.08 -41.75
CA SER A 209 37.30 -46.14 -41.33
C SER A 209 35.82 -45.69 -41.26
N LEU A 210 35.50 -44.53 -41.84
CA LEU A 210 34.13 -43.99 -41.93
C LEU A 210 33.76 -43.53 -43.36
N SER A 211 34.35 -44.17 -44.39
CA SER A 211 33.90 -44.06 -45.79
C SER A 211 33.57 -45.42 -46.37
#